data_AF-A0A7W6JEV2-F1
#
_entry.id   AF-A0A7W6JEV2-F1
#
_cell.length_a   1.000
_cell.length_b   1.000
_cell.length_c   1.000
_cell.angle_alpha   90.00
_cell.angle_beta   90.00
_cell.angle_gamma   90.00
#
_symmetry.space_group_name_H-M   'P 1'
#
loop_
_entity.id
_entity.type
_entity.pdbx_description
1 polymer ?
#
loop_
_entity_poly.entity_id
_entity_poly.type
_entity_poly.pdbx_seq_one_letter_code
_entity_poly.pdbx_strand_id
1 'polypeptide(L)'
;MTETTKLPDAIERFVLHWGEMGGFWGVNRSVAQIHAFLMTADKPMTAEDIAVTLEMARSNVSNSLKELLAWNLIRRVPIKGDRREHFEAETDVWEVASRIAAGRKAKEIDPAVETLRACVAEAETDPTVSPVALKRLKEMLEFTETIDRWYGQITTVARPKLMALLKLGARIAALVPGGK
;
A
#
# COMPACT_ATOMS: atom_id res chain seq x y z
N MET A 1 5.80 31.76 16.86
CA MET A 1 5.53 30.66 17.81
C MET A 1 4.34 29.90 17.25
N THR A 2 4.59 28.83 16.52
CA THR A 2 3.58 27.83 16.20
C THR A 2 3.32 27.06 17.48
N GLU A 3 2.15 27.25 18.10
CA GLU A 3 1.75 26.44 19.25
C GLU A 3 1.76 24.97 18.83
N THR A 4 2.62 24.18 19.46
CA THR A 4 2.62 22.72 19.33
C THR A 4 1.26 22.23 19.81
N THR A 5 0.33 22.02 18.89
CA THR A 5 -1.01 21.55 19.24
C THR A 5 -0.88 20.06 19.53
N LYS A 6 -0.91 19.70 20.81
CA LYS A 6 -0.89 18.30 21.24
C LYS A 6 -2.07 17.58 20.57
N LEU A 7 -1.79 16.46 19.91
CA LEU A 7 -2.82 15.61 19.33
C LEU A 7 -3.76 15.09 20.42
N PRO A 8 -5.07 14.92 20.16
CA PRO A 8 -5.93 14.17 21.05
C PRO A 8 -5.38 12.76 21.27
N ASP A 9 -5.42 12.25 22.51
CA ASP A 9 -4.77 10.99 22.88
C ASP A 9 -5.17 9.80 22.00
N ALA A 10 -6.42 9.75 21.51
CA ALA A 10 -6.88 8.69 20.61
C ALA A 10 -6.20 8.76 19.24
N ILE A 11 -5.98 9.98 18.72
CA ILE A 11 -5.32 10.22 17.44
C ILE A 11 -3.82 9.95 17.56
N GLU A 12 -3.20 10.41 18.64
CA GLU A 12 -1.79 10.13 18.92
C GLU A 12 -1.53 8.61 18.96
N ARG A 13 -2.37 7.87 19.70
CA ARG A 13 -2.31 6.39 19.71
C ARG A 13 -2.50 5.82 18.31
N PHE A 14 -3.50 6.27 17.55
CA PHE A 14 -3.72 5.80 16.19
C PHE A 14 -2.48 6.02 15.31
N VAL A 15 -1.91 7.23 15.31
CA VAL A 15 -0.71 7.56 14.53
C VAL A 15 0.45 6.65 14.92
N LEU A 16 0.73 6.47 16.22
CA LEU A 16 1.82 5.62 16.70
C LEU A 16 1.65 4.17 16.26
N HIS A 17 0.49 3.56 16.50
CA HIS A 17 0.24 2.15 16.19
C HIS A 17 0.16 1.90 14.69
N TRP A 18 -0.46 2.81 13.92
CA TRP A 18 -0.47 2.72 12.46
C TRP A 18 0.94 2.80 11.88
N GLY A 19 1.79 3.64 12.48
CA GLY A 19 3.23 3.70 12.20
C GLY A 19 3.94 2.35 12.36
N GLU A 20 3.71 1.68 13.48
CA GLU A 20 4.31 0.37 13.78
C GLU A 20 3.81 -0.71 12.83
N MET A 21 2.54 -0.61 12.40
CA MET A 21 1.98 -1.48 11.39
C MET A 21 2.52 -1.23 9.99
N GLY A 22 3.16 -0.08 9.71
CA GLY A 22 3.69 0.27 8.39
C GLY A 22 4.60 -0.82 7.80
N GLY A 23 5.39 -1.48 8.64
CA GLY A 23 6.28 -2.58 8.23
C GLY A 23 5.55 -3.79 7.65
N PHE A 24 4.33 -4.10 8.13
CA PHE A 24 3.52 -5.20 7.57
C PHE A 24 3.09 -4.94 6.12
N TRP A 25 3.05 -3.67 5.73
CA TRP A 25 2.64 -3.23 4.40
C TRP A 25 3.85 -2.87 3.52
N GLY A 26 5.08 -3.10 4.00
CA GLY A 26 6.32 -2.79 3.28
C GLY A 26 6.66 -1.30 3.25
N VAL A 27 6.12 -0.50 4.18
CA VAL A 27 6.29 0.96 4.23
C VAL A 27 7.03 1.36 5.51
N ASN A 28 7.89 2.38 5.45
CA ASN A 28 8.60 2.86 6.64
C ASN A 28 7.61 3.46 7.67
N ARG A 29 7.88 3.24 8.97
CA ARG A 29 7.15 3.82 10.11
C ARG A 29 6.77 5.29 9.91
N SER A 30 7.72 6.13 9.48
CA SER A 30 7.50 7.59 9.38
C SER A 30 6.48 7.94 8.30
N VAL A 31 6.54 7.24 7.16
CA VAL A 31 5.59 7.38 6.05
C VAL A 31 4.18 7.02 6.52
N ALA A 32 4.05 5.91 7.24
CA ALA A 32 2.78 5.47 7.80
C ALA A 32 2.24 6.44 8.85
N GLN A 33 3.08 6.96 9.75
CA GLN A 33 2.69 7.94 10.77
C GLN A 33 2.21 9.26 10.15
N ILE A 34 2.94 9.78 9.15
CA ILE A 34 2.55 11.01 8.44
C ILE A 34 1.23 10.81 7.70
N HIS A 35 1.04 9.67 7.04
CA HIS A 35 -0.24 9.36 6.41
C HIS A 35 -1.37 9.29 7.44
N ALA A 36 -1.18 8.58 8.56
CA ALA A 36 -2.16 8.48 9.62
C ALA A 36 -2.54 9.86 10.19
N PHE A 37 -1.55 10.73 10.40
CA PHE A 37 -1.80 12.08 10.85
C PHE A 37 -2.65 12.87 9.85
N LEU A 38 -2.26 12.87 8.57
CA LEU A 38 -2.97 13.57 7.51
C LEU A 38 -4.39 13.03 7.27
N MET A 39 -4.63 11.73 7.50
CA MET A 39 -5.97 11.11 7.46
C MET A 39 -6.92 11.67 8.52
N THR A 40 -6.38 12.24 9.60
CA THR A 40 -7.13 12.78 10.73
C THR A 40 -7.08 14.30 10.83
N ALA A 41 -6.41 14.96 9.88
CA ALA A 41 -6.25 16.41 9.87
C ALA A 41 -7.49 17.08 9.27
N ASP A 42 -8.06 18.06 9.99
CA ASP A 42 -9.25 18.80 9.54
C ASP A 42 -8.94 19.81 8.41
N LYS A 43 -7.66 20.03 8.10
CA LYS A 43 -7.19 20.97 7.08
C LYS A 43 -5.90 20.47 6.43
N PRO A 44 -5.56 20.95 5.23
CA PRO A 44 -4.26 20.70 4.61
C PRO A 44 -3.11 21.17 5.52
N MET A 45 -2.09 20.34 5.69
CA MET A 45 -0.97 20.59 6.60
C MET A 45 0.30 20.88 5.82
N THR A 46 1.13 21.81 6.31
CA THR A 46 2.47 22.04 5.75
C THR A 46 3.46 21.00 6.26
N ALA A 47 4.60 20.86 5.58
CA ALA A 47 5.70 20.03 6.08
C ALA A 47 6.22 20.49 7.46
N GLU A 48 6.14 21.78 7.76
CA GLU A 48 6.51 22.33 9.06
C GLU A 48 5.51 21.93 10.14
N ASP A 49 4.20 22.01 9.86
CA ASP A 49 3.17 21.56 10.80
C ASP A 49 3.35 20.07 11.13
N ILE A 50 3.58 19.24 10.12
CA ILE A 50 3.81 17.79 10.30
C ILE A 50 5.07 17.54 11.14
N ALA A 51 6.17 18.24 10.87
CA ALA A 51 7.43 18.08 11.61
C ALA A 51 7.27 18.45 13.08
N VAL A 52 6.56 19.54 13.37
CA VAL A 52 6.30 20.01 14.73
C VAL A 52 5.34 19.06 15.46
N THR A 53 4.22 18.69 14.84
CA THR A 53 3.19 17.87 15.49
C THR A 53 3.63 16.43 15.74
N LEU A 54 4.41 15.84 14.84
CA LEU A 54 4.90 14.46 14.97
C LEU A 54 6.30 14.37 15.57
N GLU A 55 6.91 15.50 15.95
CA GLU A 55 8.27 15.59 16.48
C GLU A 55 9.30 14.90 15.56
N MET A 56 9.14 15.07 14.25
CA MET A 56 9.97 14.45 13.23
C MET A 56 10.98 15.43 12.63
N ALA A 57 12.18 14.93 12.33
CA ALA A 57 13.17 15.70 11.58
C ALA A 57 12.62 16.11 10.20
N ARG A 58 12.84 17.38 9.81
CA ARG A 58 12.36 17.95 8.53
C ARG A 58 12.78 17.14 7.30
N SER A 59 13.99 16.57 7.31
CA SER A 59 14.48 15.71 6.23
C SER A 59 13.65 14.42 6.11
N ASN A 60 13.27 13.83 7.24
CA ASN A 60 12.42 12.63 7.28
C ASN A 60 11.00 12.93 6.79
N VAL A 61 10.42 14.05 7.22
CA VAL A 61 9.11 14.53 6.72
C VAL A 61 9.15 14.73 5.21
N SER A 62 10.17 15.42 4.69
CA SER A 62 10.29 15.66 3.24
C SER A 62 10.38 14.37 2.44
N ASN A 63 11.20 13.40 2.88
CA ASN A 63 11.32 12.11 2.20
C ASN A 63 10.00 11.31 2.27
N SER A 64 9.35 11.30 3.42
CA SER A 64 8.08 10.60 3.61
C SER A 64 6.95 11.20 2.77
N LEU A 65 6.87 12.54 2.67
CA LEU A 65 5.91 13.22 1.81
C LEU A 65 6.14 12.89 0.32
N LYS A 66 7.40 12.84 -0.13
CA LYS A 66 7.72 12.43 -1.51
C LYS A 66 7.25 11.01 -1.78
N GLU A 67 7.44 10.10 -0.84
CA GLU A 67 6.98 8.72 -0.96
C GLU A 67 5.45 8.66 -1.02
N LEU A 68 4.74 9.31 -0.10
CA LEU A 68 3.28 9.36 -0.10
C LEU A 68 2.69 9.96 -1.38
N LEU A 69 3.33 11.00 -1.92
CA LEU A 69 2.95 11.58 -3.23
C LEU A 69 3.18 10.59 -4.37
N ALA A 70 4.30 9.85 -4.37
CA ALA A 70 4.60 8.87 -5.40
C ALA A 70 3.60 7.70 -5.40
N TRP A 71 3.05 7.36 -4.22
CA TRP A 71 1.96 6.40 -4.09
C TRP A 71 0.57 7.00 -4.34
N ASN A 72 0.48 8.30 -4.61
CA ASN A 72 -0.77 9.07 -4.70
C ASN A 72 -1.66 8.90 -3.45
N LEU A 73 -1.08 8.72 -2.27
CA LEU A 73 -1.83 8.62 -1.01
C LEU A 73 -2.12 10.00 -0.40
N ILE A 74 -1.36 11.00 -0.84
CA ILE A 74 -1.59 12.40 -0.51
C ILE A 74 -1.54 13.23 -1.78
N ARG A 75 -2.05 14.46 -1.70
CA ARG A 75 -1.97 15.46 -2.76
C ARG A 75 -1.49 16.80 -2.21
N ARG A 76 -0.93 17.62 -3.10
CA ARG A 76 -0.65 19.03 -2.80
C ARG A 76 -1.91 19.85 -2.97
N VAL A 77 -2.18 20.73 -2.00
CA VAL A 77 -3.33 21.64 -2.03
C VAL A 77 -2.82 23.08 -2.02
N PRO A 78 -3.08 23.88 -3.07
CA PRO A 78 -2.72 25.30 -3.06
C PRO A 78 -3.67 26.08 -2.14
N ILE A 79 -3.10 26.91 -1.26
CA ILE A 79 -3.86 27.79 -0.36
C ILE A 79 -3.64 29.24 -0.79
N LYS A 80 -4.73 29.96 -1.06
CA LYS A 80 -4.65 31.35 -1.54
C LYS A 80 -3.93 32.24 -0.52
N GLY A 81 -2.87 32.91 -0.95
CA GLY A 81 -2.10 33.83 -0.11
C GLY A 81 -1.01 33.15 0.72
N ASP A 82 -0.92 31.82 0.70
CA ASP A 82 0.17 31.07 1.32
C ASP A 82 1.05 30.44 0.23
N ARG A 83 2.36 30.69 0.31
CA ARG A 83 3.34 30.17 -0.66
C ARG A 83 3.87 28.80 -0.28
N ARG A 84 3.54 28.29 0.92
CA ARG A 84 3.98 26.98 1.40
C ARG A 84 3.19 25.87 0.72
N GLU A 85 3.84 24.73 0.53
CA GLU A 85 3.14 23.51 0.11
C GLU A 85 2.30 22.98 1.28
N HIS A 86 1.02 22.72 1.00
CA HIS A 86 0.13 22.05 1.92
C HIS A 86 -0.25 20.68 1.36
N PHE A 87 -0.45 19.72 2.25
CA PHE A 87 -0.69 18.33 1.91
C PHE A 87 -1.99 17.85 2.57
N GLU A 88 -2.73 17.03 1.85
CA GLU A 88 -3.97 16.41 2.29
C GLU A 88 -3.96 14.93 1.89
N ALA A 89 -4.48 14.05 2.74
CA ALA A 89 -4.57 12.62 2.45
C ALA A 89 -5.81 12.24 1.65
N GLU A 90 -5.72 11.14 0.91
CA GLU A 90 -6.89 10.42 0.41
C GLU A 90 -7.60 9.74 1.58
N THR A 91 -8.81 10.20 1.91
CA THR A 91 -9.56 9.70 3.08
C THR A 91 -10.43 8.49 2.78
N ASP A 92 -10.66 8.17 1.50
CA ASP A 92 -11.33 6.93 1.12
C ASP A 92 -10.38 5.74 1.28
N VAL A 93 -10.58 4.97 2.35
CA VAL A 93 -9.78 3.78 2.68
C VAL A 93 -9.76 2.74 1.53
N TRP A 94 -10.85 2.66 0.75
CA TRP A 94 -10.89 1.76 -0.39
C TRP A 94 -9.95 2.22 -1.51
N GLU A 95 -9.92 3.53 -1.73
CA GLU A 95 -9.04 4.15 -2.71
C GLU A 95 -7.57 4.02 -2.29
N VAL A 96 -7.26 4.28 -1.01
CA VAL A 96 -5.93 4.02 -0.42
C VAL A 96 -5.49 2.57 -0.67
N ALA A 97 -6.34 1.59 -0.31
CA ALA A 97 -6.03 0.18 -0.51
C ALA A 97 -5.82 -0.16 -2.00
N SER A 98 -6.65 0.39 -2.89
CA SER A 98 -6.57 0.16 -4.34
C SER A 98 -5.28 0.74 -4.93
N ARG A 99 -4.87 1.95 -4.53
CA ARG A 99 -3.61 2.59 -4.96
C ARG A 99 -2.39 1.81 -4.50
N ILE A 100 -2.39 1.34 -3.25
CA ILE A 100 -1.32 0.47 -2.73
C ILE A 100 -1.25 -0.82 -3.53
N ALA A 101 -2.38 -1.50 -3.72
CA ALA A 101 -2.41 -2.77 -4.46
C ALA A 101 -1.93 -2.61 -5.91
N ALA A 102 -2.32 -1.52 -6.59
CA ALA A 102 -1.84 -1.18 -7.93
C ALA A 102 -0.33 -0.94 -7.97
N GLY A 103 0.20 -0.13 -7.04
CA GLY A 103 1.63 0.13 -6.98
C GLY A 103 2.44 -1.13 -6.65
N ARG A 104 1.93 -2.02 -5.78
CA ARG A 104 2.57 -3.31 -5.49
C ARG A 104 2.55 -4.26 -6.68
N LYS A 105 1.43 -4.37 -7.39
CA LYS A 105 1.39 -5.14 -8.65
C LYS A 105 2.46 -4.65 -9.62
N ALA A 106 2.50 -3.34 -9.89
CA ALA A 106 3.42 -2.76 -10.85
C ALA A 106 4.91 -2.93 -10.45
N LYS A 107 5.21 -2.84 -9.15
CA LYS A 107 6.60 -2.92 -8.65
C LYS A 107 7.09 -4.34 -8.37
N GLU A 108 6.20 -5.25 -7.98
CA GLU A 108 6.56 -6.57 -7.46
C GLU A 108 6.06 -7.72 -8.35
N ILE A 109 4.80 -7.67 -8.81
CA ILE A 109 4.18 -8.78 -9.55
C ILE A 109 4.54 -8.74 -11.04
N ASP A 110 4.41 -7.58 -11.68
CA ASP A 110 4.66 -7.46 -13.12
C ASP A 110 6.09 -7.87 -13.51
N PRO A 111 7.15 -7.40 -12.82
CA PRO A 111 8.52 -7.82 -13.11
C PRO A 111 8.78 -9.29 -12.78
N ALA A 112 8.12 -9.83 -11.74
CA ALA A 112 8.26 -11.23 -11.37
C ALA A 112 7.66 -12.15 -12.44
N VAL A 113 6.49 -11.82 -12.99
CA VAL A 113 5.88 -12.58 -14.10
C VAL A 113 6.80 -12.56 -15.32
N GLU A 114 7.31 -11.40 -15.71
CA GLU A 114 8.23 -11.28 -16.86
C GLU A 114 9.49 -12.11 -16.67
N THR A 115 10.13 -12.00 -15.50
CA THR A 115 11.33 -12.76 -15.15
C THR A 115 11.08 -14.27 -15.16
N LEU A 116 9.99 -14.72 -14.51
CA LEU A 116 9.65 -16.14 -14.43
C LEU A 116 9.33 -16.73 -15.81
N ARG A 117 8.67 -15.97 -16.70
CA ARG A 117 8.44 -16.39 -18.09
C ARG A 117 9.75 -16.61 -18.83
N ALA A 118 10.69 -15.67 -18.72
CA ALA A 118 12.01 -15.81 -19.34
C ALA A 118 12.75 -17.03 -18.80
N CYS A 119 12.81 -17.20 -17.47
CA CYS A 119 13.47 -18.35 -16.85
C CYS A 119 12.86 -19.69 -17.26
N VAL A 120 11.52 -19.78 -17.34
CA VAL A 120 10.86 -21.01 -17.79
C VAL A 120 11.20 -21.29 -19.27
N ALA A 121 11.13 -20.28 -20.14
CA ALA A 121 11.45 -20.45 -21.56
C ALA A 121 12.89 -20.92 -21.79
N GLU A 122 13.85 -20.34 -21.07
CA GLU A 122 15.26 -20.77 -21.11
C GLU A 122 15.41 -22.21 -20.61
N ALA A 123 14.84 -22.51 -19.44
CA ALA A 123 14.90 -23.82 -18.80
C ALA A 123 14.26 -24.95 -19.61
N GLU A 124 13.26 -24.65 -20.45
CA GLU A 124 12.65 -25.65 -21.35
C GLU A 124 13.61 -26.10 -22.48
N THR A 125 14.58 -25.25 -22.82
CA THR A 125 15.52 -25.51 -23.92
C THR A 125 16.91 -25.93 -23.46
N ASP A 126 17.20 -25.83 -22.16
CA ASP A 126 18.50 -26.15 -21.57
C ASP A 126 18.53 -27.61 -21.05
N PRO A 127 19.31 -28.51 -21.69
CA PRO A 127 19.42 -29.91 -21.29
C PRO A 127 20.13 -30.12 -19.94
N THR A 128 20.79 -29.09 -19.40
CA THR A 128 21.44 -29.14 -18.08
C THR A 128 20.46 -28.91 -16.93
N VAL A 129 19.27 -28.37 -17.21
CA VAL A 129 18.24 -28.13 -16.19
C VAL A 129 17.50 -29.42 -15.88
N SER A 130 17.50 -29.82 -14.61
CA SER A 130 16.77 -31.03 -14.19
C SER A 130 15.25 -30.88 -14.39
N PRO A 131 14.53 -31.98 -14.67
CA PRO A 131 13.07 -31.96 -14.78
C PRO A 131 12.36 -31.42 -13.52
N VAL A 132 12.96 -31.63 -12.33
CA VAL A 132 12.43 -31.14 -11.05
C VAL A 132 12.52 -29.62 -10.96
N ALA A 133 13.65 -29.03 -11.38
CA ALA A 133 13.84 -27.59 -11.39
C ALA A 133 12.86 -26.92 -12.37
N LEU A 134 12.74 -27.45 -13.59
CA LEU A 134 11.79 -26.96 -14.58
C LEU A 134 10.35 -27.00 -14.06
N LYS A 135 9.94 -28.11 -13.43
CA LYS A 135 8.60 -28.23 -12.82
C LYS A 135 8.36 -27.12 -11.79
N ARG A 136 9.30 -26.88 -10.88
CA ARG A 136 9.16 -25.85 -9.83
C ARG A 136 9.10 -24.44 -10.40
N LEU A 137 9.88 -24.13 -11.44
CA LEU A 137 9.82 -22.85 -12.14
C LEU A 137 8.43 -22.63 -12.76
N LYS A 138 7.86 -23.66 -13.40
CA LYS A 138 6.51 -23.62 -13.95
C LYS A 138 5.44 -23.42 -12.88
N GLU A 139 5.52 -24.12 -11.76
CA GLU A 139 4.58 -23.95 -10.63
C GLU A 139 4.64 -22.52 -10.06
N MET A 140 5.83 -21.94 -9.92
CA MET A 140 5.97 -20.54 -9.48
C MET A 140 5.42 -19.54 -10.48
N LEU A 141 5.66 -19.76 -11.78
CA LEU A 141 5.09 -18.92 -12.84
C LEU A 141 3.56 -19.00 -12.83
N GLU A 142 2.99 -20.20 -12.81
CA GLU A 142 1.54 -20.42 -12.79
C GLU A 142 0.86 -19.75 -11.59
N PHE A 143 1.46 -19.88 -10.40
CA PHE A 143 0.97 -19.21 -9.20
C PHE A 143 0.97 -17.69 -9.35
N THR A 144 2.09 -17.12 -9.81
CA THR A 144 2.24 -15.67 -9.95
C THR A 144 1.29 -15.11 -11.00
N GLU A 145 1.12 -15.79 -12.14
CA GLU A 145 0.14 -15.42 -13.16
C GLU A 145 -1.31 -15.57 -12.66
N THR A 146 -1.58 -16.51 -11.76
CA THR A 146 -2.90 -16.65 -11.14
C THR A 146 -3.23 -15.45 -10.26
N ILE A 147 -2.27 -14.98 -9.44
CA ILE A 147 -2.42 -13.74 -8.66
C ILE A 147 -2.63 -12.54 -9.58
N ASP A 148 -1.85 -12.44 -10.65
CA ASP A 148 -1.94 -11.36 -11.63
C ASP A 148 -3.32 -11.28 -12.28
N ARG A 149 -3.81 -12.41 -12.81
CA ARG A 149 -5.15 -12.52 -13.39
C ARG A 149 -6.24 -12.17 -12.37
N TRP A 150 -6.11 -12.67 -11.14
CA TRP A 150 -7.08 -12.40 -10.08
C TRP A 150 -7.14 -10.90 -9.73
N TYR A 151 -5.98 -10.23 -9.65
CA TYR A 151 -5.93 -8.79 -9.48
C TYR A 151 -6.63 -8.05 -10.64
N GLY A 152 -6.36 -8.45 -11.88
CA GLY A 152 -7.00 -7.86 -13.07
C GLY A 152 -8.53 -8.02 -13.04
N GLN A 153 -9.04 -9.14 -12.53
CA GLN A 153 -10.47 -9.35 -12.36
C GLN A 153 -11.04 -8.50 -11.23
N ILE A 154 -10.45 -8.53 -10.04
CA ILE A 154 -11.02 -7.91 -8.84
C ILE A 154 -11.10 -6.39 -8.94
N THR A 155 -10.16 -5.76 -9.66
CA THR A 155 -10.15 -4.32 -9.88
C THR A 155 -11.26 -3.82 -10.80
N THR A 156 -11.83 -4.68 -11.66
CA THR A 156 -12.99 -4.35 -12.51
C THR A 156 -14.33 -4.51 -11.80
N VAL A 157 -14.34 -5.15 -10.62
CA VAL A 157 -15.56 -5.42 -9.86
C VAL A 157 -15.96 -4.18 -9.07
N ALA A 158 -17.22 -3.74 -9.23
CA ALA A 158 -17.75 -2.64 -8.44
C ALA A 158 -17.66 -2.93 -6.92
N ARG A 159 -17.24 -1.92 -6.15
CA ARG A 159 -16.99 -2.03 -4.70
C ARG A 159 -18.12 -2.72 -3.91
N PRO A 160 -19.42 -2.43 -4.14
CA PRO A 160 -20.50 -3.12 -3.42
C PRO A 160 -20.54 -4.63 -3.69
N LYS A 161 -20.28 -5.04 -4.94
CA LYS A 161 -20.24 -6.45 -5.34
C LYS A 161 -19.04 -7.16 -4.73
N LEU A 162 -17.88 -6.50 -4.67
CA LEU A 162 -16.70 -7.04 -4.02
C LEU A 162 -16.92 -7.24 -2.51
N MET A 163 -17.54 -6.26 -1.84
CA MET A 163 -17.92 -6.42 -0.42
C MET A 163 -18.94 -7.55 -0.19
N ALA A 164 -19.88 -7.75 -1.12
CA ALA A 164 -20.80 -8.89 -1.06
C ALA A 164 -20.07 -10.22 -1.19
N LEU A 165 -19.08 -10.31 -2.10
CA LEU A 165 -18.24 -11.50 -2.28
C LEU A 165 -17.41 -11.80 -1.03
N LEU A 166 -16.77 -10.79 -0.42
CA LEU A 166 -16.01 -10.96 0.83
C LEU A 166 -16.89 -11.50 1.97
N LYS A 167 -18.10 -10.94 2.14
CA LYS A 167 -19.07 -11.41 3.15
C LYS A 167 -19.56 -12.83 2.87
N LEU A 168 -19.77 -13.19 1.61
CA LEU A 168 -20.18 -14.52 1.20
C LEU A 168 -19.07 -15.54 1.44
N GLY A 169 -17.82 -15.20 1.10
CA GLY A 169 -16.64 -16.04 1.35
C GLY A 169 -16.47 -16.36 2.84
N ALA A 170 -16.65 -15.37 3.73
CA ALA A 170 -16.61 -15.59 5.18
C ALA A 170 -17.71 -16.56 5.66
N ARG A 171 -18.91 -16.51 5.06
CA ARG A 171 -20.01 -17.43 5.39
C ARG A 171 -19.75 -18.85 4.87
N ILE A 172 -19.23 -18.98 3.64
CA ILE A 172 -18.90 -20.28 3.06
C ILE A 172 -17.76 -20.92 3.85
N ALA A 173 -16.70 -20.16 4.18
CA ALA A 173 -15.59 -20.64 5.00
C ALA A 173 -16.05 -21.12 6.38
N ALA A 174 -17.02 -20.43 7.00
CA ALA A 174 -17.61 -20.83 8.27
C ALA A 174 -18.49 -22.10 8.19
N LEU A 175 -18.96 -22.46 6.99
CA LEU A 175 -19.81 -23.63 6.73
C LEU A 175 -19.02 -24.85 6.26
N VAL A 176 -17.74 -24.68 5.89
CA VAL A 176 -16.85 -25.79 5.54
C VAL A 176 -16.20 -26.32 6.83
N PRO A 177 -16.51 -27.56 7.28
CA PRO A 177 -15.86 -28.13 8.45
C PRO A 177 -14.39 -28.43 8.13
N GLY A 178 -13.47 -27.71 8.79
CA GLY A 178 -12.05 -28.07 8.87
C GLY A 178 -11.25 -27.95 7.58
N GLY A 179 -10.66 -26.78 7.35
CA GLY A 179 -9.37 -26.71 6.65
C GLY A 179 -8.26 -26.91 7.69
N LYS A 180 -7.63 -28.08 7.72
CA LYS A 180 -6.26 -28.20 8.26
C LYS A 180 -5.29 -27.48 7.33
#